data_AF-F4MYZ9-F1
#
_entry.id   AF-F4MYZ9-F1
#
_cell.length_a   1.000
_cell.length_b   1.000
_cell.length_c   1.000
_cell.angle_alpha   90.00
_cell.angle_beta   90.00
_cell.angle_gamma   90.00
#
_symmetry.space_group_name_H-M   'P 1'
#
loop_
_entity.id
_entity.type
_entity.pdbx_description
1 polymer ?
#
loop_
_entity_poly.entity_id
_entity_poly.type
_entity_poly.pdbx_seq_one_letter_code
_entity_poly.pdbx_strand_id
1 'polypeptide(L)'
;MELKATSFGKHLAQHPYNRVRLLNAGIEVCGDKHQYLIPFNQLVNIQCKRGIVWGEMEFELPNQQVVRLHGTEWQETQRFYHHLLGIWQQWSEEMSRVCVDVLHKQVELIKRIEQQDKWFKRSELSQVQASIREAFTSLPMPVQRLIEFDSCRTDYELCLRWLEHGNRSVDRRNQQWTHRMLEEHQDFFQSVETSPLNESQSRAVVNGEDSVLVLAGAGSGKTSVLVARAGWLLRRNEALPEQILLLAFGRQAADEMNSRIKQRLGVDDIQAKTFHALALQIIQQGSRKTPVISKLESDSQARRSLLIKHWQQQCSEKKAQAKGWREWLTDELEWDIDDGEFWHDSRLAARLAGRLERWLGLMRMHGGEPRRK
;
A
#
# COMPACT_ATOMS: atom_id res chain seq x y z
N MET A 1 -16.19 -20.07 48.78
CA MET A 1 -17.67 -20.13 48.75
C MET A 1 -18.11 -21.01 47.58
N GLU A 2 -19.21 -21.75 47.69
CA GLU A 2 -19.69 -22.65 46.64
C GLU A 2 -21.22 -22.56 46.51
N LEU A 3 -21.73 -22.65 45.29
CA LEU A 3 -23.17 -22.67 44.97
C LEU A 3 -23.46 -23.95 44.17
N LYS A 4 -24.52 -24.68 44.55
CA LYS A 4 -24.90 -25.97 43.94
C LYS A 4 -26.31 -25.91 43.39
N ALA A 5 -26.55 -26.59 42.28
CA ALA A 5 -27.89 -26.85 41.79
C ALA A 5 -28.62 -27.79 42.75
N THR A 6 -29.92 -27.55 42.94
CA THR A 6 -30.83 -28.43 43.67
C THR A 6 -30.99 -29.76 42.93
N SER A 7 -31.39 -30.83 43.62
CA SER A 7 -31.65 -32.14 43.00
C SER A 7 -32.70 -32.06 41.88
N PHE A 8 -33.77 -31.30 42.12
CA PHE A 8 -34.81 -31.00 41.15
C PHE A 8 -34.30 -30.15 39.98
N GLY A 9 -33.53 -29.10 40.27
CA GLY A 9 -32.90 -28.25 39.25
C GLY A 9 -31.91 -29.01 38.36
N LYS A 10 -31.14 -29.95 38.93
CA LYS A 10 -30.22 -30.83 38.19
C LYS A 10 -30.97 -31.75 37.22
N HIS A 11 -32.13 -32.26 37.62
CA HIS A 11 -32.94 -33.15 36.79
C HIS A 11 -33.65 -32.40 35.65
N LEU A 12 -34.18 -31.21 35.90
CA LEU A 12 -34.91 -30.42 34.91
C LEU A 12 -34.01 -29.67 33.93
N ALA A 13 -32.89 -29.11 34.38
CA ALA A 13 -32.07 -28.24 33.54
C ALA A 13 -31.27 -29.01 32.48
N GLN A 14 -30.97 -30.30 32.70
CA GLN A 14 -30.11 -31.14 31.85
C GLN A 14 -28.80 -30.45 31.39
N HIS A 15 -28.32 -29.47 32.17
CA HIS A 15 -27.14 -28.68 31.84
C HIS A 15 -25.86 -29.42 32.25
N PRO A 16 -24.74 -29.21 31.53
CA PRO A 16 -23.49 -29.92 31.78
C PRO A 16 -22.84 -29.55 33.12
N TYR A 17 -23.26 -28.45 33.74
CA TYR A 17 -22.73 -27.91 34.98
C TYR A 17 -23.82 -27.81 36.05
N ASN A 18 -23.48 -28.22 37.27
CA ASN A 18 -24.39 -28.25 38.42
C ASN A 18 -23.81 -27.58 39.68
N ARG A 19 -22.64 -26.97 39.58
CA ARG A 19 -21.94 -26.33 40.70
C ARG A 19 -21.00 -25.24 40.21
N VAL A 20 -20.88 -24.16 40.99
CA VAL A 20 -19.81 -23.17 40.86
C VAL A 20 -19.12 -22.97 42.20
N ARG A 21 -17.79 -22.89 42.16
CA ARG A 21 -16.94 -22.62 43.31
C ARG A 21 -16.12 -21.37 43.04
N LEU A 22 -16.11 -20.47 44.01
CA LEU A 22 -15.22 -19.31 44.01
C LEU A 22 -13.79 -19.76 44.36
N LEU A 23 -12.83 -19.35 43.54
CA LEU A 23 -11.40 -19.50 43.77
C LEU A 23 -10.75 -18.14 44.08
N ASN A 24 -9.44 -18.12 44.34
CA ASN A 24 -8.71 -16.89 44.68
C ASN A 24 -8.72 -15.84 43.54
N ALA A 25 -8.65 -16.28 42.28
CA ALA A 25 -8.57 -15.40 41.10
C ALA A 25 -9.42 -15.92 39.93
N GLY A 26 -10.59 -16.47 40.25
CA GLY A 26 -11.45 -17.10 39.26
C GLY A 26 -12.62 -17.84 39.89
N ILE A 27 -13.37 -18.51 39.03
CA ILE A 27 -14.41 -19.45 39.41
C ILE A 27 -14.18 -20.78 38.72
N GLU A 28 -14.57 -21.85 39.40
CA GLU A 28 -14.58 -23.20 38.88
C GLU A 28 -16.03 -23.62 38.71
N VAL A 29 -16.41 -23.96 37.47
CA VAL A 29 -17.73 -24.47 37.14
C VAL A 29 -17.63 -25.97 36.88
N CYS A 30 -18.36 -26.77 37.65
CA CYS A 30 -18.28 -28.23 37.64
C CYS A 30 -19.63 -28.89 37.35
N GLY A 31 -19.57 -30.05 36.71
CA GLY A 31 -20.65 -31.02 36.61
C GLY A 31 -20.11 -32.45 36.72
N ASP A 32 -20.94 -33.44 36.40
CA ASP A 32 -20.61 -34.85 36.64
C ASP A 32 -19.48 -35.38 35.75
N LYS A 33 -19.26 -34.76 34.58
CA LYS A 33 -18.23 -35.16 33.58
C LYS A 33 -17.38 -34.00 33.07
N HIS A 34 -17.66 -32.78 33.51
CA HIS A 34 -17.04 -31.56 32.97
C HIS A 34 -16.60 -30.66 34.11
N GLN A 35 -15.40 -30.10 33.99
CA GLN A 35 -14.85 -29.10 34.89
C GLN A 35 -14.25 -28.00 34.02
N TYR A 36 -14.65 -26.76 34.29
CA TYR A 36 -14.22 -25.61 33.54
C TYR A 36 -13.77 -24.50 34.49
N LEU A 37 -12.51 -24.10 34.36
CA LEU A 37 -11.91 -23.02 35.12
C LEU A 37 -12.10 -21.71 34.34
N ILE A 38 -12.68 -20.71 34.98
CA ILE A 38 -12.83 -19.36 34.44
C ILE A 38 -12.04 -18.39 35.33
N PRO A 39 -10.80 -18.06 34.94
CA PRO A 39 -10.04 -17.02 35.61
C PRO A 39 -10.73 -15.65 35.50
N PHE A 40 -10.52 -14.77 36.47
CA PHE A 40 -11.12 -13.43 36.43
C PHE A 40 -10.68 -12.60 35.23
N ASN A 41 -9.47 -12.84 34.69
CA ASN A 41 -8.98 -12.18 33.48
C ASN A 41 -9.64 -12.63 32.17
N GLN A 42 -10.56 -13.58 32.24
CA GLN A 42 -11.39 -14.01 31.11
C GLN A 42 -12.85 -13.62 31.29
N LEU A 43 -13.26 -13.10 32.45
CA LEU A 43 -14.64 -12.67 32.68
C LEU A 43 -14.87 -11.27 32.09
N VAL A 44 -15.90 -11.16 31.26
CA VAL A 44 -16.41 -9.90 30.70
C VAL A 44 -17.57 -9.37 31.55
N ASN A 45 -18.49 -10.24 31.94
CA ASN A 45 -19.67 -9.87 32.73
C ASN A 45 -20.18 -11.07 33.54
N ILE A 46 -20.88 -10.80 34.63
CA ILE A 46 -21.55 -11.80 35.47
C ILE A 46 -23.01 -11.38 35.60
N GLN A 47 -23.93 -12.21 35.15
CA GLN A 47 -25.37 -11.95 35.29
C GLN A 47 -26.00 -12.92 36.29
N CYS A 48 -26.94 -12.41 37.08
CA CYS A 48 -27.79 -13.21 37.97
C CYS A 48 -29.25 -13.04 37.56
N LYS A 49 -29.89 -14.12 37.13
CA LYS A 49 -31.27 -14.15 36.64
C LYS A 49 -32.16 -14.97 37.55
N ARG A 50 -33.39 -14.51 37.76
CA ARG A 50 -34.44 -15.26 38.46
C ARG A 50 -35.26 -16.05 37.44
N GLY A 51 -35.21 -17.37 37.52
CA GLY A 51 -36.11 -18.26 36.79
C GLY A 51 -37.44 -18.47 37.51
N ILE A 52 -38.31 -19.30 36.94
CA ILE A 52 -39.66 -19.57 37.47
C ILE A 52 -39.60 -20.23 38.86
N VAL A 53 -38.66 -21.18 39.06
CA VAL A 53 -38.54 -21.97 40.30
C VAL A 53 -37.12 -21.95 40.89
N TRP A 54 -36.12 -21.45 40.16
CA TRP A 54 -34.70 -21.45 40.56
C TRP A 54 -33.98 -20.17 40.11
N GLY A 55 -32.80 -19.92 40.66
CA GLY A 55 -31.85 -18.92 40.18
C GLY A 55 -30.89 -19.46 39.12
N GLU A 56 -30.39 -18.56 38.29
CA GLU A 56 -29.44 -18.80 37.21
C GLU A 56 -28.30 -17.79 37.25
N MET A 57 -27.09 -18.26 36.96
CA MET A 57 -25.92 -17.42 36.76
C MET A 57 -25.37 -17.59 35.35
N GLU A 58 -25.01 -16.49 34.72
CA GLU A 58 -24.30 -16.47 33.44
C GLU A 58 -22.96 -15.76 33.61
N PHE A 59 -21.91 -16.39 33.08
CA PHE A 59 -20.55 -15.86 33.03
C PHE A 59 -20.21 -15.60 31.58
N GLU A 60 -20.16 -14.32 31.20
CA GLU A 60 -19.80 -13.90 29.84
C GLU A 60 -18.28 -13.86 29.71
N LEU A 61 -17.79 -14.44 28.62
CA LEU A 61 -16.39 -14.51 28.21
C LEU A 61 -16.22 -13.76 26.88
N PRO A 62 -14.97 -13.49 26.44
CA PRO A 62 -14.71 -12.93 25.13
C PRO A 62 -15.39 -13.72 23.99
N ASN A 63 -15.60 -13.06 22.85
CA ASN A 63 -16.23 -13.65 21.67
C ASN A 63 -17.67 -14.14 21.89
N GLN A 64 -18.42 -13.48 22.78
CA GLN A 64 -19.84 -13.80 23.09
C GLN A 64 -20.06 -15.23 23.63
N GLN A 65 -19.01 -15.84 24.19
CA GLN A 65 -19.13 -17.13 24.86
C GLN A 65 -19.76 -16.94 26.24
N VAL A 66 -20.70 -17.81 26.61
CA VAL A 66 -21.40 -17.73 27.89
C VAL A 66 -21.39 -19.09 28.57
N VAL A 67 -20.92 -19.14 29.81
CA VAL A 67 -21.01 -20.31 30.68
C VAL A 67 -22.15 -20.10 31.66
N ARG A 68 -23.08 -21.07 31.74
CA ARG A 68 -24.28 -20.95 32.57
C ARG A 68 -24.34 -21.99 33.68
N LEU A 69 -24.84 -21.57 34.83
CA LEU A 69 -25.24 -22.44 35.93
C LEU A 69 -26.73 -22.26 36.20
N HIS A 70 -27.50 -23.36 36.10
CA HIS A 70 -28.94 -23.36 36.32
C HIS A 70 -29.34 -24.20 37.53
N GLY A 71 -30.58 -24.04 37.99
CA GLY A 71 -31.20 -24.93 38.97
C GLY A 71 -30.81 -24.68 40.42
N THR A 72 -30.27 -23.50 40.74
CA THR A 72 -29.82 -23.13 42.10
C THR A 72 -30.93 -22.48 42.93
N GLU A 73 -30.89 -22.55 44.26
CA GLU A 73 -31.90 -21.87 45.08
C GLU A 73 -31.72 -20.34 45.00
N TRP A 74 -32.80 -19.61 44.69
CA TRP A 74 -32.72 -18.17 44.40
C TRP A 74 -32.01 -17.34 45.48
N GLN A 75 -32.28 -17.58 46.76
CA GLN A 75 -31.63 -16.84 47.84
C GLN A 75 -30.11 -17.13 47.90
N GLU A 76 -29.72 -18.37 47.66
CA GLU A 76 -28.31 -18.77 47.60
C GLU A 76 -27.63 -18.19 46.35
N THR A 77 -28.30 -18.20 45.19
CA THR A 77 -27.82 -17.58 43.95
C THR A 77 -27.52 -16.10 44.16
N GLN A 78 -28.45 -15.35 44.77
CA GLN A 78 -28.26 -13.93 45.04
C GLN A 78 -27.08 -13.71 46.00
N ARG A 79 -26.99 -14.45 47.11
CA ARG A 79 -25.89 -14.31 48.07
C ARG A 79 -24.53 -14.59 47.41
N PHE A 80 -24.44 -15.65 46.62
CA PHE A 80 -23.22 -16.00 45.89
C PHE A 80 -22.86 -14.93 44.86
N TYR A 81 -23.84 -14.45 44.09
CA TYR A 81 -23.64 -13.40 43.09
C TYR A 81 -23.06 -12.12 43.70
N HIS A 82 -23.66 -11.58 44.77
CA HIS A 82 -23.17 -10.35 45.39
C HIS A 82 -21.75 -10.52 45.95
N HIS A 83 -21.43 -11.67 46.53
CA HIS A 83 -20.10 -11.95 47.06
C HIS A 83 -19.05 -12.08 45.94
N LEU A 84 -19.37 -12.85 44.89
CA LEU A 84 -18.50 -12.99 43.71
C LEU A 84 -18.30 -11.64 43.02
N LEU A 85 -19.37 -10.86 42.83
CA LEU A 85 -19.31 -9.55 42.19
C LEU A 85 -18.39 -8.61 42.95
N GLY A 86 -18.47 -8.55 44.29
CA GLY A 86 -17.59 -7.71 45.10
C GLY A 86 -16.11 -8.08 44.96
N ILE A 87 -15.79 -9.38 45.01
CA ILE A 87 -14.41 -9.86 44.86
C ILE A 87 -13.89 -9.59 43.44
N TRP A 88 -14.71 -9.86 42.42
CA TRP A 88 -14.32 -9.62 41.04
C TRP A 88 -14.18 -8.13 40.74
N GLN A 89 -15.04 -7.26 41.28
CA GLN A 89 -14.91 -5.81 41.16
C GLN A 89 -13.60 -5.31 41.80
N GLN A 90 -13.29 -5.73 43.02
CA GLN A 90 -12.03 -5.37 43.68
C GLN A 90 -10.81 -5.81 42.85
N TRP A 91 -10.80 -7.07 42.38
CA TRP A 91 -9.75 -7.56 41.49
C TRP A 91 -9.65 -6.74 40.19
N SER A 92 -10.79 -6.32 39.64
CA SER A 92 -10.84 -5.53 38.40
C SER A 92 -10.29 -4.13 38.60
N GLU A 93 -10.59 -3.48 39.73
CA GLU A 93 -10.01 -2.18 40.09
C GLU A 93 -8.48 -2.27 40.22
N GLU A 94 -7.96 -3.33 40.86
CA GLU A 94 -6.52 -3.57 40.97
C GLU A 94 -5.88 -3.76 39.59
N MET A 95 -6.48 -4.59 38.73
CA MET A 95 -5.98 -4.81 37.37
C MET A 95 -6.12 -3.58 36.47
N SER A 96 -7.13 -2.73 36.70
CA SER A 96 -7.29 -1.48 35.94
C SER A 96 -6.06 -0.58 36.09
N ARG A 97 -5.42 -0.56 37.26
CA ARG A 97 -4.19 0.23 37.51
C ARG A 97 -3.03 -0.25 36.65
N VAL A 98 -2.91 -1.55 36.43
CA VAL A 98 -1.89 -2.15 35.53
C VAL A 98 -2.23 -1.85 34.07
N CYS A 99 -3.51 -1.86 33.70
CA CYS A 99 -3.96 -1.49 32.36
C CYS A 99 -3.60 -0.05 31.98
N VAL A 100 -3.72 0.89 32.93
CA VAL A 100 -3.37 2.31 32.73
C VAL A 100 -1.94 2.45 32.20
N ASP A 101 -0.96 1.77 32.79
CA ASP A 101 0.44 1.90 32.36
C ASP A 101 0.67 1.41 30.93
N VAL A 102 -0.02 0.34 30.53
CA VAL A 102 0.08 -0.23 29.18
C VAL A 102 -0.58 0.70 28.16
N LEU A 103 -1.81 1.16 28.47
CA LEU A 103 -2.56 2.08 27.61
C LEU A 103 -1.85 3.42 27.46
N HIS A 104 -1.34 3.99 28.55
CA HIS A 104 -0.64 5.26 28.55
C HIS A 104 0.59 5.23 27.65
N LYS A 105 1.38 4.13 27.70
CA LYS A 105 2.52 3.95 26.77
C LYS A 105 2.09 3.94 25.31
N GLN A 106 0.97 3.30 24.97
CA GLN A 106 0.44 3.31 23.61
C GLN A 106 -0.04 4.70 23.20
N VAL A 107 -0.71 5.42 24.09
CA VAL A 107 -1.17 6.79 23.84
C VAL A 107 0.01 7.74 23.61
N GLU A 108 1.09 7.62 24.39
CA GLU A 108 2.30 8.43 24.17
C GLU A 108 2.96 8.11 22.82
N LEU A 109 2.96 6.84 22.39
CA LEU A 109 3.43 6.47 21.04
C LEU A 109 2.56 7.09 19.95
N ILE A 110 1.23 7.02 20.08
CA ILE A 110 0.28 7.65 19.16
C ILE A 110 0.48 9.16 19.10
N LYS A 111 0.60 9.84 20.25
CA LYS A 111 0.83 11.29 20.30
C LYS A 111 2.14 11.70 19.64
N ARG A 112 3.24 10.96 19.89
CA ARG A 112 4.53 11.21 19.21
C ARG A 112 4.38 11.11 17.71
N ILE A 113 3.66 10.10 17.23
CA ILE A 113 3.33 9.94 15.81
C ILE A 113 2.52 11.13 15.30
N GLU A 114 1.48 11.55 16.04
CA GLU A 114 0.64 12.70 15.71
C GLU A 114 1.40 14.05 15.74
N GLN A 115 2.57 14.11 16.36
CA GLN A 115 3.40 15.33 16.41
C GLN A 115 4.51 15.35 15.36
N GLN A 116 4.79 14.24 14.67
CA GLN A 116 5.83 14.23 13.64
C GLN A 116 5.48 15.18 12.49
N ASP A 117 6.44 15.98 12.04
CA ASP A 117 6.26 16.84 10.88
C ASP A 117 6.62 16.11 9.58
N LYS A 118 5.82 15.09 9.25
CA LYS A 118 5.97 14.30 8.03
C LYS A 118 4.65 13.69 7.59
N TRP A 119 4.58 13.31 6.33
CA TRP A 119 3.50 12.46 5.82
C TRP A 119 3.42 11.15 6.60
N PHE A 120 2.24 10.79 7.08
CA PHE A 120 2.01 9.53 7.77
C PHE A 120 1.56 8.46 6.79
N LYS A 121 2.41 7.47 6.57
CA LYS A 121 2.20 6.45 5.53
C LYS A 121 1.20 5.40 5.98
N ARG A 122 0.55 4.75 5.01
CA ARG A 122 -0.33 3.59 5.30
C ARG A 122 0.44 2.41 5.91
N SER A 123 1.70 2.22 5.52
CA SER A 123 2.58 1.21 6.10
C SER A 123 2.84 1.46 7.60
N GLU A 124 2.98 2.71 8.01
CA GLU A 124 3.12 3.10 9.42
C GLU A 124 1.82 2.87 10.22
N LEU A 125 0.65 3.09 9.61
CA LEU A 125 -0.63 2.77 10.26
C LEU A 125 -0.69 1.28 10.65
N SER A 126 -0.29 0.39 9.74
CA SER A 126 -0.28 -1.05 10.02
C SER A 126 0.62 -1.40 11.20
N GLN A 127 1.76 -0.73 11.35
CA GLN A 127 2.65 -0.92 12.50
C GLN A 127 2.03 -0.44 13.80
N VAL A 128 1.38 0.73 13.80
CA VAL A 128 0.66 1.25 14.97
C VAL A 128 -0.45 0.30 15.40
N GLN A 129 -1.26 -0.18 14.45
CA GLN A 129 -2.34 -1.12 14.76
C GLN A 129 -1.81 -2.46 15.28
N ALA A 130 -0.68 -2.95 14.78
CA ALA A 130 -0.02 -4.14 15.31
C ALA A 130 0.44 -3.93 16.76
N SER A 131 1.10 -2.80 17.05
CA SER A 131 1.54 -2.42 18.41
C SER A 131 0.37 -2.32 19.38
N ILE A 132 -0.75 -1.71 18.99
CA ILE A 132 -1.93 -1.60 19.86
C ILE A 132 -2.51 -3.00 20.13
N ARG A 133 -2.61 -3.87 19.12
CA ARG A 133 -3.10 -5.25 19.32
C ARG A 133 -2.20 -6.03 20.27
N GLU A 134 -0.89 -5.91 20.13
CA GLU A 134 0.09 -6.53 21.03
C GLU A 134 -0.01 -5.97 22.46
N ALA A 135 -0.22 -4.67 22.62
CA ALA A 135 -0.49 -4.07 23.92
C ALA A 135 -1.77 -4.64 24.53
N PHE A 136 -2.84 -4.79 23.74
CA PHE A 136 -4.12 -5.34 24.20
C PHE A 136 -4.02 -6.81 24.62
N THR A 137 -3.19 -7.63 23.98
CA THR A 137 -2.97 -9.02 24.40
C THR A 137 -2.18 -9.11 25.71
N SER A 138 -1.41 -8.09 26.06
CA SER A 138 -0.66 -8.03 27.32
C SER A 138 -1.50 -7.56 28.52
N LEU A 139 -2.72 -7.09 28.30
CA LEU A 139 -3.57 -6.56 29.37
C LEU A 139 -4.06 -7.68 30.29
N PRO A 140 -4.08 -7.46 31.61
CA PRO A 140 -4.45 -8.47 32.60
C PRO A 140 -5.96 -8.71 32.70
N MET A 141 -6.79 -8.11 31.84
CA MET A 141 -8.24 -8.28 31.82
C MET A 141 -8.81 -8.07 30.41
N PRO A 142 -10.05 -8.50 30.12
CA PRO A 142 -10.65 -8.34 28.79
C PRO A 142 -10.82 -6.87 28.42
N VAL A 143 -10.43 -6.51 27.18
CA VAL A 143 -10.41 -5.11 26.71
C VAL A 143 -11.78 -4.43 26.71
N GLN A 144 -12.85 -5.21 26.54
CA GLN A 144 -14.23 -4.72 26.56
C GLN A 144 -14.58 -4.05 27.89
N ARG A 145 -13.91 -4.46 28.97
CA ARG A 145 -14.17 -3.95 30.32
C ARG A 145 -13.45 -2.66 30.62
N LEU A 146 -12.44 -2.27 29.83
CA LEU A 146 -11.66 -1.05 30.08
C LEU A 146 -12.53 0.21 30.04
N ILE A 147 -13.66 0.17 29.33
CA ILE A 147 -14.64 1.25 29.27
C ILE A 147 -15.31 1.53 30.64
N GLU A 148 -15.39 0.53 31.52
CA GLU A 148 -15.99 0.63 32.85
C GLU A 148 -15.14 1.48 33.81
N PHE A 149 -13.84 1.67 33.51
CA PHE A 149 -12.89 2.35 34.39
C PHE A 149 -12.50 3.71 33.82
N ASP A 150 -12.85 4.79 34.53
CA ASP A 150 -12.55 6.17 34.08
C ASP A 150 -11.06 6.41 33.80
N SER A 151 -10.17 5.77 34.58
CA SER A 151 -8.72 5.85 34.40
C SER A 151 -8.22 5.22 33.10
N CYS A 152 -8.94 4.24 32.55
CA CYS A 152 -8.57 3.55 31.31
C CYS A 152 -9.34 4.08 30.10
N ARG A 153 -10.55 4.61 30.33
CA ARG A 153 -11.56 4.88 29.29
C ARG A 153 -11.02 5.71 28.13
N THR A 154 -10.45 6.87 28.41
CA THR A 154 -9.98 7.81 27.38
C THR A 154 -8.85 7.23 26.55
N ASP A 155 -7.87 6.59 27.19
CA ASP A 155 -6.71 6.01 26.50
C ASP A 155 -7.10 4.77 25.69
N TYR A 156 -8.01 3.95 26.23
CA TYR A 156 -8.61 2.83 25.52
C TYR A 156 -9.39 3.28 24.28
N GLU A 157 -10.26 4.30 24.41
CA GLU A 157 -11.03 4.85 23.29
C GLU A 157 -10.14 5.43 22.19
N LEU A 158 -9.02 6.06 22.55
CA LEU A 158 -8.05 6.55 21.57
C LEU A 158 -7.40 5.37 20.82
N CYS A 159 -6.95 4.34 21.54
CA CYS A 159 -6.38 3.13 20.94
C CYS A 159 -7.39 2.45 20.02
N LEU A 160 -8.64 2.32 20.46
CA LEU A 160 -9.73 1.71 19.69
C LEU A 160 -10.02 2.51 18.41
N ARG A 161 -10.03 3.84 18.48
CA ARG A 161 -10.18 4.71 17.31
C ARG A 161 -9.08 4.48 16.27
N TRP A 162 -7.84 4.29 16.69
CA TRP A 162 -6.72 3.98 15.78
C TRP A 162 -6.80 2.57 15.20
N LEU A 163 -7.34 1.60 15.94
CA LEU A 163 -7.60 0.25 15.45
C LEU A 163 -8.74 0.19 14.43
N GLU A 164 -9.88 0.80 14.74
CA GLU A 164 -11.13 0.67 13.96
C GLU A 164 -11.27 1.73 12.87
N HIS A 165 -10.75 2.94 13.14
CA HIS A 165 -10.88 4.12 12.29
C HIS A 165 -9.53 4.74 11.96
N GLY A 166 -8.47 3.93 11.95
CA GLY A 166 -7.10 4.33 11.63
C GLY A 166 -6.99 5.10 10.31
N ASN A 167 -7.56 4.58 9.22
CA ASN A 167 -7.52 5.24 7.92
C ASN A 167 -8.06 6.67 7.95
N ARG A 168 -9.19 6.91 8.63
CA ARG A 168 -9.76 8.26 8.78
C ARG A 168 -8.86 9.17 9.60
N SER A 169 -8.20 8.62 10.61
CA SER A 169 -7.24 9.36 11.46
C SER A 169 -6.02 9.79 10.64
N VAL A 170 -5.50 8.90 9.80
CA VAL A 170 -4.40 9.17 8.85
C VAL A 170 -4.81 10.20 7.80
N ASP A 171 -5.96 10.03 7.17
CA ASP A 171 -6.43 10.95 6.13
C ASP A 171 -6.58 12.37 6.67
N ARG A 172 -7.21 12.53 7.84
CA ARG A 172 -7.38 13.83 8.51
C ARG A 172 -6.02 14.48 8.81
N ARG A 173 -5.09 13.70 9.38
CA ARG A 173 -3.73 14.14 9.70
C ARG A 173 -2.97 14.58 8.45
N ASN A 174 -2.95 13.75 7.40
CA ASN A 174 -2.24 14.03 6.16
C ASN A 174 -2.86 15.22 5.41
N GLN A 175 -4.18 15.41 5.48
CA GLN A 175 -4.84 16.61 4.93
C GLN A 175 -4.40 17.89 5.65
N GLN A 176 -4.36 17.88 6.99
CA GLN A 176 -3.88 19.02 7.77
C GLN A 176 -2.40 19.31 7.49
N TRP A 177 -1.57 18.27 7.45
CA TRP A 177 -0.15 18.40 7.10
C TRP A 177 0.02 18.96 5.68
N THR A 178 -0.72 18.43 4.70
CA THR A 178 -0.68 18.91 3.31
C THR A 178 -1.07 20.37 3.23
N HIS A 179 -2.15 20.79 3.88
CA HIS A 179 -2.60 22.17 3.85
C HIS A 179 -1.51 23.12 4.36
N ARG A 180 -0.90 22.79 5.51
CA ARG A 180 0.22 23.53 6.07
C ARG A 180 1.40 23.61 5.11
N MET A 181 1.80 22.48 4.51
CA MET A 181 2.91 22.43 3.55
C MET A 181 2.64 23.30 2.32
N LEU A 182 1.40 23.35 1.83
CA LEU A 182 1.02 24.21 0.69
C LEU A 182 1.06 25.70 1.04
N GLU A 183 0.76 26.06 2.28
CA GLU A 183 0.83 27.44 2.78
C GLU A 183 2.28 27.87 3.04
N GLU A 184 3.03 27.08 3.82
CA GLU A 184 4.42 27.40 4.20
C GLU A 184 5.38 27.43 3.03
N HIS A 185 5.12 26.64 1.98
CA HIS A 185 5.94 26.56 0.78
C HIS A 185 5.21 27.06 -0.47
N GLN A 186 4.30 28.02 -0.30
CA GLN A 186 3.55 28.61 -1.40
C GLN A 186 4.47 29.16 -2.51
N ASP A 187 5.60 29.76 -2.12
CA ASP A 187 6.63 30.27 -3.03
C ASP A 187 7.10 29.20 -4.02
N PHE A 188 7.41 28.02 -3.51
CA PHE A 188 7.87 26.88 -4.32
C PHE A 188 6.80 26.44 -5.32
N PHE A 189 5.55 26.27 -4.88
CA PHE A 189 4.47 25.82 -5.79
C PHE A 189 4.09 26.85 -6.85
N GLN A 190 4.35 28.13 -6.58
CA GLN A 190 4.12 29.22 -7.54
C GLN A 190 5.25 29.35 -8.56
N SER A 191 6.49 28.98 -8.22
CA SER A 191 7.66 29.29 -9.07
C SER A 191 8.43 28.08 -9.60
N VAL A 192 8.19 26.87 -9.10
CA VAL A 192 8.94 25.66 -9.52
C VAL A 192 8.80 25.36 -11.01
N GLU A 193 7.72 25.81 -11.64
CA GLU A 193 7.42 25.60 -13.05
C GLU A 193 7.08 26.91 -13.76
N THR A 194 6.96 26.86 -15.10
CA THR A 194 6.59 28.05 -15.91
C THR A 194 5.25 28.67 -15.49
N SER A 195 4.36 27.85 -14.93
CA SER A 195 3.07 28.27 -14.43
C SER A 195 2.88 27.69 -13.04
N PRO A 196 2.22 28.43 -12.12
CA PRO A 196 1.92 27.93 -10.79
C PRO A 196 1.20 26.57 -10.86
N LEU A 197 1.58 25.66 -9.96
CA LEU A 197 0.87 24.41 -9.81
C LEU A 197 -0.51 24.67 -9.22
N ASN A 198 -1.53 24.03 -9.78
CA ASN A 198 -2.86 24.05 -9.18
C ASN A 198 -2.91 23.18 -7.92
N GLU A 199 -3.98 23.29 -7.15
CA GLU A 199 -4.10 22.59 -5.86
C GLU A 199 -3.94 21.07 -5.98
N SER A 200 -4.52 20.43 -7.01
CA SER A 200 -4.43 18.97 -7.17
C SER A 200 -3.02 18.51 -7.55
N GLN A 201 -2.31 19.29 -8.37
CA GLN A 201 -0.89 19.07 -8.69
C GLN A 201 -0.01 19.23 -7.45
N SER A 202 -0.19 20.31 -6.68
CA SER A 202 0.60 20.56 -5.47
C SER A 202 0.34 19.49 -4.39
N ARG A 203 -0.92 19.05 -4.23
CA ARG A 203 -1.25 17.91 -3.35
C ARG A 203 -0.57 16.61 -3.80
N ALA A 204 -0.49 16.36 -5.11
CA ALA A 204 0.24 15.20 -5.64
C ALA A 204 1.75 15.30 -5.39
N VAL A 205 2.32 16.51 -5.48
CA VAL A 205 3.73 16.78 -5.17
C VAL A 205 4.05 16.60 -3.69
N VAL A 206 3.14 16.97 -2.79
CA VAL A 206 3.35 16.87 -1.33
C VAL A 206 3.14 15.44 -0.80
N ASN A 207 2.34 14.62 -1.49
CA ASN A 207 2.02 13.26 -1.05
C ASN A 207 3.29 12.41 -0.82
N GLY A 208 3.46 11.93 0.42
CA GLY A 208 4.62 11.18 0.87
C GLY A 208 4.38 9.68 1.08
N GLU A 209 3.31 9.11 0.50
CA GLU A 209 3.11 7.66 0.49
C GLU A 209 4.28 6.94 -0.20
N ASP A 210 4.45 5.66 0.13
CA ASP A 210 5.47 4.81 -0.50
C ASP A 210 5.24 4.64 -2.01
N SER A 211 3.99 4.76 -2.46
CA SER A 211 3.61 4.65 -3.87
C SER A 211 2.40 5.52 -4.17
N VAL A 212 2.52 6.35 -5.22
CA VAL A 212 1.49 7.31 -5.63
C VAL A 212 1.18 7.14 -7.11
N LEU A 213 -0.10 6.95 -7.45
CA LEU A 213 -0.60 6.92 -8.83
C LEU A 213 -1.30 8.24 -9.15
N VAL A 214 -0.74 9.00 -10.11
CA VAL A 214 -1.35 10.25 -10.59
C VAL A 214 -2.07 9.99 -11.91
N LEU A 215 -3.41 10.00 -11.87
CA LEU A 215 -4.28 9.86 -13.04
C LEU A 215 -4.63 11.22 -13.61
N ALA A 216 -4.20 11.50 -14.84
CA ALA A 216 -4.46 12.81 -15.45
C ALA A 216 -4.50 12.75 -16.99
N GLY A 217 -5.42 13.51 -17.59
CA GLY A 217 -5.60 13.62 -19.05
C GLY A 217 -4.40 14.20 -19.79
N ALA A 218 -4.43 14.21 -21.12
CA ALA A 218 -3.41 14.90 -21.92
C ALA A 218 -3.37 16.40 -21.57
N GLY A 219 -2.18 17.02 -21.57
CA GLY A 219 -2.02 18.45 -21.27
C GLY A 219 -2.17 18.88 -19.80
N SER A 220 -2.49 17.96 -18.88
CA SER A 220 -2.73 18.25 -17.45
C SER A 220 -1.48 18.56 -16.61
N GLY A 221 -0.30 18.67 -17.21
CA GLY A 221 0.94 18.97 -16.48
C GLY A 221 1.56 17.79 -15.73
N LYS A 222 1.37 16.54 -16.17
CA LYS A 222 2.00 15.35 -15.55
C LYS A 222 3.51 15.48 -15.39
N THR A 223 4.20 15.95 -16.43
CA THR A 223 5.65 16.19 -16.39
C THR A 223 6.01 17.29 -15.39
N SER A 224 5.18 18.35 -15.29
CA SER A 224 5.34 19.41 -14.28
C SER A 224 5.29 18.85 -12.85
N VAL A 225 4.35 17.93 -12.58
CA VAL A 225 4.23 17.26 -11.27
C VAL A 225 5.46 16.41 -10.96
N LEU A 226 6.01 15.69 -11.94
CA LEU A 226 7.24 14.88 -11.73
C LEU A 226 8.46 15.75 -11.40
N VAL A 227 8.68 16.84 -12.15
CA VAL A 227 9.79 17.76 -11.91
C VAL A 227 9.62 18.45 -10.55
N ALA A 228 8.41 18.93 -10.25
CA ALA A 228 8.12 19.54 -8.97
C ALA A 228 8.25 18.55 -7.81
N ARG A 229 7.89 17.27 -7.98
CA ARG A 229 8.12 16.24 -6.96
C ARG A 229 9.60 16.02 -6.69
N ALA A 230 10.43 15.95 -7.73
CA ALA A 230 11.88 15.88 -7.55
C ALA A 230 12.41 17.10 -6.79
N GLY A 231 11.99 18.31 -7.18
CA GLY A 231 12.34 19.54 -6.48
C GLY A 231 11.87 19.58 -5.03
N TRP A 232 10.68 19.04 -4.75
CA TRP A 232 10.12 18.95 -3.41
C TRP A 232 10.95 18.04 -2.50
N LEU A 233 11.32 16.86 -2.99
CA LEU A 233 12.17 15.91 -2.25
C LEU A 233 13.53 16.54 -1.88
N LEU A 234 14.14 17.28 -2.82
CA LEU A 234 15.38 18.01 -2.57
C LEU A 234 15.18 19.13 -1.54
N ARG A 235 14.15 19.98 -1.71
CA ARG A 235 13.85 21.11 -0.83
C ARG A 235 13.60 20.65 0.61
N ARG A 236 12.96 19.50 0.78
CA ARG A 236 12.66 18.88 2.07
C ARG A 236 13.82 18.08 2.66
N ASN A 237 14.95 17.95 1.95
CA ASN A 237 16.06 17.07 2.31
C ASN A 237 15.62 15.61 2.54
N GLU A 238 14.61 15.15 1.79
CA GLU A 238 14.11 13.77 1.84
C GLU A 238 14.92 12.82 0.94
N ALA A 239 15.63 13.37 -0.05
CA ALA A 239 16.53 12.62 -0.92
C ALA A 239 17.67 13.51 -1.42
N LEU A 240 18.83 12.91 -1.65
CA LEU A 240 19.91 13.50 -2.42
C LEU A 240 19.61 13.36 -3.93
N PRO A 241 20.14 14.24 -4.80
CA PRO A 241 19.93 14.18 -6.25
C PRO A 241 20.15 12.79 -6.87
N GLU A 242 21.24 12.12 -6.51
CA GLU A 242 21.63 10.80 -7.00
C GLU A 242 20.71 9.65 -6.51
N GLN A 243 19.86 9.92 -5.52
CA GLN A 243 18.85 8.98 -5.03
C GLN A 243 17.52 9.09 -5.82
N ILE A 244 17.40 10.05 -6.73
CA ILE A 244 16.21 10.29 -7.54
C ILE A 244 16.42 9.77 -8.97
N LEU A 245 15.64 8.76 -9.36
CA LEU A 245 15.59 8.23 -10.72
C LEU A 245 14.27 8.59 -11.39
N LEU A 246 14.33 9.16 -12.58
CA LEU A 246 13.17 9.39 -13.43
C LEU A 246 13.22 8.47 -14.66
N LEU A 247 12.06 7.95 -15.05
CA LEU A 247 11.94 7.05 -16.20
C LEU A 247 10.95 7.58 -17.23
N ALA A 248 11.36 7.50 -18.49
CA ALA A 248 10.55 7.83 -19.65
C ALA A 248 10.51 6.66 -20.64
N PHE A 249 9.46 6.61 -21.47
CA PHE A 249 9.40 5.60 -22.53
C PHE A 249 10.32 5.93 -23.71
N GLY A 250 10.31 7.20 -24.16
CA GLY A 250 11.11 7.66 -25.30
C GLY A 250 12.30 8.52 -24.89
N ARG A 251 13.35 8.54 -25.72
CA ARG A 251 14.55 9.38 -25.51
C ARG A 251 14.20 10.86 -25.43
N GLN A 252 13.39 11.36 -26.37
CA GLN A 252 12.97 12.76 -26.39
C GLN A 252 12.31 13.20 -25.08
N ALA A 253 11.46 12.35 -24.48
CA ALA A 253 10.81 12.65 -23.19
C ALA A 253 11.82 12.64 -22.02
N ALA A 254 12.81 11.75 -22.05
CA ALA A 254 13.89 11.76 -21.06
C ALA A 254 14.76 13.02 -21.19
N ASP A 255 15.14 13.40 -22.41
CA ASP A 255 15.96 14.58 -22.69
C ASP A 255 15.23 15.89 -22.32
N GLU A 256 13.93 15.96 -22.61
CA GLU A 256 13.07 17.06 -22.17
C GLU A 256 13.01 17.16 -20.64
N MET A 257 12.79 16.04 -19.94
CA MET A 257 12.78 16.02 -18.47
C MET A 257 14.13 16.45 -17.88
N ASN A 258 15.25 15.95 -18.41
CA ASN A 258 16.60 16.37 -17.98
C ASN A 258 16.82 17.87 -18.16
N SER A 259 16.46 18.41 -19.33
CA SER A 259 16.58 19.84 -19.61
C SER A 259 15.74 20.68 -18.65
N ARG A 260 14.51 20.21 -18.37
CA ARG A 260 13.59 20.88 -17.46
C ARG A 260 14.08 20.87 -16.01
N ILE A 261 14.59 19.73 -15.53
CA ILE A 261 15.19 19.62 -14.20
C ILE A 261 16.37 20.57 -14.04
N LYS A 262 17.30 20.58 -15.00
CA LYS A 262 18.44 21.49 -14.99
C LYS A 262 17.98 22.95 -14.95
N GLN A 263 17.00 23.32 -15.78
CA GLN A 263 16.49 24.69 -15.85
C GLN A 263 15.74 25.12 -14.59
N ARG A 264 14.95 24.24 -13.97
CA ARG A 264 14.05 24.58 -12.86
C ARG A 264 14.70 24.40 -11.49
N LEU A 265 15.47 23.34 -11.32
CA LEU A 265 16.05 22.95 -10.04
C LEU A 265 17.53 23.30 -9.93
N GLY A 266 18.20 23.57 -11.06
CA GLY A 266 19.64 23.86 -11.06
C GLY A 266 20.51 22.65 -10.71
N VAL A 267 19.98 21.44 -10.90
CA VAL A 267 20.64 20.18 -10.52
C VAL A 267 20.95 19.36 -11.76
N ASP A 268 22.18 18.88 -11.87
CA ASP A 268 22.66 18.05 -12.99
C ASP A 268 22.68 16.55 -12.67
N ASP A 269 22.64 16.18 -11.37
CA ASP A 269 22.81 14.79 -10.91
C ASP A 269 21.51 13.96 -10.97
N ILE A 270 20.34 14.60 -11.05
CA ILE A 270 19.08 13.88 -11.28
C ILE A 270 18.99 13.51 -12.76
N GLN A 271 18.91 12.20 -13.04
CA GLN A 271 18.89 11.69 -14.40
C GLN A 271 17.56 11.03 -14.75
N ALA A 272 16.88 11.59 -15.75
CA ALA A 272 15.83 10.92 -16.50
C ALA A 272 16.43 9.98 -17.54
N LYS A 273 16.01 8.72 -17.52
CA LYS A 273 16.48 7.65 -18.42
C LYS A 273 15.32 6.98 -19.12
N THR A 274 15.60 6.34 -20.24
CA THR A 274 14.70 5.30 -20.75
C THR A 274 14.94 3.99 -20.01
N PHE A 275 13.96 3.09 -20.02
CA PHE A 275 14.15 1.74 -19.46
C PHE A 275 15.37 1.02 -20.05
N HIS A 276 15.59 1.14 -21.36
CA HIS A 276 16.74 0.56 -22.04
C HIS A 276 18.07 1.19 -21.58
N ALA A 277 18.11 2.51 -21.39
CA ALA A 277 19.29 3.20 -20.91
C ALA A 277 19.63 2.81 -19.46
N LEU A 278 18.61 2.69 -18.60
CA LEU A 278 18.79 2.21 -17.23
C LEU A 278 19.31 0.76 -17.22
N ALA A 279 18.71 -0.13 -18.01
CA ALA A 279 19.13 -1.53 -18.10
C ALA A 279 20.59 -1.66 -18.53
N LEU A 280 21.00 -0.89 -19.55
CA LEU A 280 22.39 -0.86 -20.00
C LEU A 280 23.34 -0.40 -18.90
N GLN A 281 22.98 0.64 -18.15
CA GLN A 281 23.78 1.12 -17.01
C GLN A 281 23.93 0.05 -15.92
N ILE A 282 22.83 -0.63 -15.55
CA ILE A 282 22.86 -1.71 -14.55
C ILE A 282 23.79 -2.83 -15.01
N ILE A 283 23.71 -3.23 -16.29
CA ILE A 283 24.59 -4.26 -16.86
C ILE A 283 26.05 -3.80 -16.83
N GLN A 284 26.34 -2.55 -17.19
CA GLN A 284 27.70 -2.00 -17.15
C GLN A 284 28.29 -1.98 -15.73
N GLN A 285 27.46 -1.68 -14.73
CA GLN A 285 27.88 -1.69 -13.33
C GLN A 285 28.11 -3.13 -12.81
N GLY A 286 27.32 -4.11 -13.27
CA GLY A 286 27.39 -5.50 -12.82
C GLY A 286 28.32 -6.41 -13.63
N SER A 287 28.73 -6.02 -14.84
CA SER A 287 29.50 -6.85 -15.77
C SER A 287 30.72 -6.12 -16.32
N ARG A 288 31.86 -6.81 -16.41
CA ARG A 288 33.05 -6.30 -17.14
C ARG A 288 32.86 -6.25 -18.66
N LYS A 289 31.83 -6.91 -19.19
CA LYS A 289 31.52 -6.96 -20.63
C LYS A 289 30.22 -6.20 -20.90
N THR A 290 30.36 -4.97 -21.35
CA THR A 290 29.26 -4.14 -21.82
C THR A 290 28.73 -4.67 -23.15
N PRO A 291 27.42 -4.93 -23.29
CA PRO A 291 26.86 -5.29 -24.59
C PRO A 291 27.02 -4.13 -25.58
N VAL A 292 27.62 -4.41 -26.73
CA VAL A 292 27.75 -3.43 -27.82
C VAL A 292 26.44 -3.42 -28.59
N ILE A 293 25.65 -2.38 -28.37
CA ILE A 293 24.45 -2.14 -29.18
C ILE A 293 24.91 -1.52 -30.50
N SER A 294 24.56 -2.14 -31.62
CA SER A 294 24.85 -1.59 -32.95
C SER A 294 24.25 -0.19 -33.08
N LYS A 295 25.00 0.77 -33.65
CA LYS A 295 24.49 2.13 -33.93
C LYS A 295 23.19 2.09 -34.73
N LEU A 296 23.00 1.07 -35.56
CA LEU A 296 21.80 0.81 -36.35
C LEU A 296 20.55 0.59 -35.48
N GLU A 297 20.66 0.14 -34.24
CA GLU A 297 19.48 0.02 -33.37
C GLU A 297 18.95 1.39 -32.94
N SER A 298 19.86 2.34 -32.73
CA SER A 298 19.58 3.64 -32.15
C SER A 298 19.43 4.79 -33.15
N ASP A 299 19.91 4.62 -34.38
CA ASP A 299 20.03 5.67 -35.40
C ASP A 299 19.27 5.28 -36.68
N SER A 300 18.07 5.87 -36.83
CA SER A 300 17.22 5.65 -37.99
C SER A 300 17.86 6.11 -39.31
N GLN A 301 18.68 7.16 -39.28
CA GLN A 301 19.34 7.67 -40.48
C GLN A 301 20.41 6.67 -40.93
N ALA A 302 21.24 6.19 -40.01
CA ALA A 302 22.22 5.15 -40.30
C ALA A 302 21.57 3.86 -40.83
N ARG A 303 20.41 3.44 -40.28
CA ARG A 303 19.63 2.31 -40.83
C ARG A 303 19.18 2.54 -42.25
N ARG A 304 18.54 3.69 -42.53
CA ARG A 304 18.06 4.03 -43.88
C ARG A 304 19.21 4.05 -44.88
N SER A 305 20.34 4.65 -44.52
CA SER A 305 21.54 4.66 -45.37
C SER A 305 22.04 3.25 -45.67
N LEU A 306 22.05 2.34 -44.69
CA LEU A 306 22.42 0.95 -44.91
C LEU A 306 21.44 0.24 -45.86
N LEU A 307 20.14 0.44 -45.68
CA LEU A 307 19.10 -0.17 -46.51
C LEU A 307 19.19 0.29 -47.96
N ILE A 308 19.36 1.60 -48.19
CA ILE A 308 19.56 2.18 -49.52
C ILE A 308 20.81 1.58 -50.17
N LYS A 309 21.93 1.54 -49.44
CA LYS A 309 23.19 1.01 -49.96
C LYS A 309 23.04 -0.44 -50.43
N HIS A 310 22.40 -1.30 -49.63
CA HIS A 310 22.19 -2.70 -50.00
C HIS A 310 21.22 -2.86 -51.17
N TRP A 311 20.14 -2.08 -51.21
CA TRP A 311 19.21 -2.11 -52.34
C TRP A 311 19.90 -1.68 -53.65
N GLN A 312 20.65 -0.58 -53.64
CA GLN A 312 21.40 -0.11 -54.80
C GLN A 312 22.43 -1.13 -55.26
N GLN A 313 23.17 -1.73 -54.32
CA GLN A 313 24.12 -2.79 -54.61
C GLN A 313 23.42 -3.98 -55.30
N GLN A 314 22.32 -4.47 -54.74
CA GLN A 314 21.53 -5.56 -55.32
C GLN A 314 21.08 -5.29 -56.76
N CYS A 315 20.55 -4.09 -57.02
CA CYS A 315 20.12 -3.70 -58.36
C CYS A 315 21.31 -3.59 -59.34
N SER A 316 22.44 -3.04 -58.89
CA SER A 316 23.63 -2.85 -59.72
C SER A 316 24.35 -4.17 -60.08
N GLU A 317 24.39 -5.13 -59.16
CA GLU A 317 25.16 -6.37 -59.33
C GLU A 317 24.43 -7.41 -60.19
N LYS A 318 23.10 -7.46 -60.13
CA LYS A 318 22.30 -8.50 -60.80
C LYS A 318 21.07 -7.90 -61.46
N LYS A 319 21.02 -7.95 -62.80
CA LYS A 319 19.84 -7.54 -63.60
C LYS A 319 18.53 -8.21 -63.15
N ALA A 320 18.60 -9.48 -62.73
CA ALA A 320 17.43 -10.19 -62.20
C ALA A 320 16.90 -9.57 -60.90
N GLN A 321 17.77 -9.05 -60.02
CA GLN A 321 17.33 -8.36 -58.80
C GLN A 321 16.79 -6.97 -59.10
N ALA A 322 17.41 -6.21 -60.01
CA ALA A 322 16.84 -4.94 -60.47
C ALA A 322 15.43 -5.14 -61.08
N LYS A 323 15.26 -6.19 -61.89
CA LYS A 323 13.94 -6.55 -62.44
C LYS A 323 12.94 -6.92 -61.35
N GLY A 324 13.32 -7.81 -60.41
CA GLY A 324 12.43 -8.21 -59.32
C GLY A 324 12.06 -7.06 -58.37
N TRP A 325 13.00 -6.14 -58.08
CA TRP A 325 12.69 -4.93 -57.32
C TRP A 325 11.72 -4.02 -58.07
N ARG A 326 11.88 -3.85 -59.39
CA ARG A 326 10.95 -3.07 -60.20
C ARG A 326 9.55 -3.70 -60.19
N GLU A 327 9.45 -5.00 -60.46
CA GLU A 327 8.17 -5.74 -60.41
C GLU A 327 7.51 -5.58 -59.03
N TRP A 328 8.25 -5.79 -57.93
CA TRP A 328 7.68 -5.61 -56.60
C TRP A 328 7.23 -4.17 -56.31
N LEU A 329 8.03 -3.17 -56.69
CA LEU A 329 7.68 -1.76 -56.50
C LEU A 329 6.45 -1.35 -57.32
N THR A 330 6.30 -1.87 -58.53
CA THR A 330 5.17 -1.56 -59.41
C THR A 330 3.92 -2.36 -59.04
N ASP A 331 4.05 -3.67 -58.84
CA ASP A 331 2.90 -4.57 -58.70
C ASP A 331 2.34 -4.57 -57.27
N GLU A 332 3.21 -4.61 -56.25
CA GLU A 332 2.76 -4.69 -54.85
C GLU A 332 2.59 -3.31 -54.21
N LEU A 333 3.37 -2.32 -54.66
CA LEU A 333 3.34 -0.98 -54.09
C LEU A 333 2.64 0.05 -54.98
N GLU A 334 2.31 -0.30 -56.22
CA GLU A 334 1.68 0.59 -57.21
C GLU A 334 2.50 1.86 -57.44
N TRP A 335 3.84 1.75 -57.45
CA TRP A 335 4.72 2.89 -57.71
C TRP A 335 5.04 2.97 -59.20
N ASP A 336 4.98 4.17 -59.73
CA ASP A 336 5.49 4.49 -61.06
C ASP A 336 7.02 4.57 -61.00
N ILE A 337 7.68 3.76 -61.84
CA ILE A 337 9.14 3.58 -61.82
C ILE A 337 9.68 3.86 -63.21
N ASP A 338 10.51 4.89 -63.32
CA ASP A 338 11.13 5.28 -64.57
C ASP A 338 11.99 4.15 -65.19
N ASP A 339 12.09 4.19 -66.50
CA ASP A 339 12.99 3.34 -67.26
C ASP A 339 14.46 3.67 -66.95
N GLY A 340 15.31 2.63 -66.99
CA GLY A 340 16.75 2.76 -66.70
C GLY A 340 17.12 2.39 -65.26
N GLU A 341 18.14 3.07 -64.73
CA GLU A 341 18.74 2.77 -63.41
C GLU A 341 18.02 3.47 -62.26
N PHE A 342 16.73 3.14 -62.09
CA PHE A 342 15.83 3.74 -61.09
C PHE A 342 16.37 3.73 -59.65
N TRP A 343 17.29 2.82 -59.30
CA TRP A 343 17.91 2.75 -57.98
C TRP A 343 18.84 3.94 -57.65
N HIS A 344 19.18 4.78 -58.63
CA HIS A 344 19.90 6.03 -58.42
C HIS A 344 18.98 7.23 -58.11
N ASP A 345 17.65 7.10 -58.25
CA ASP A 345 16.73 8.17 -57.87
C ASP A 345 16.69 8.33 -56.34
N SER A 346 17.13 9.49 -55.87
CA SER A 346 17.19 9.85 -54.46
C SER A 346 15.80 9.94 -53.82
N ARG A 347 14.75 10.34 -54.56
CA ARG A 347 13.37 10.42 -54.05
C ARG A 347 12.81 9.02 -53.84
N LEU A 348 12.96 8.15 -54.85
CA LEU A 348 12.58 6.76 -54.75
C LEU A 348 13.34 6.04 -53.61
N ALA A 349 14.66 6.25 -53.51
CA ALA A 349 15.50 5.68 -52.46
C ALA A 349 15.02 6.07 -51.05
N ALA A 350 14.74 7.35 -50.81
CA ALA A 350 14.26 7.83 -49.52
C ALA A 350 12.87 7.25 -49.17
N ARG A 351 11.96 7.16 -50.16
CA ARG A 351 10.63 6.59 -50.00
C ARG A 351 10.71 5.09 -49.67
N LEU A 352 11.54 4.34 -50.40
CA LEU A 352 11.77 2.91 -50.16
C LEU A 352 12.40 2.66 -48.79
N ALA A 353 13.42 3.45 -48.41
CA ALA A 353 14.10 3.30 -47.13
C ALA A 353 13.15 3.45 -45.94
N GLY A 354 12.25 4.44 -45.98
CA GLY A 354 11.22 4.61 -44.96
C GLY A 354 10.27 3.41 -44.85
N ARG A 355 9.93 2.78 -45.98
CA ARG A 355 9.06 1.60 -46.01
C ARG A 355 9.78 0.34 -45.52
N LEU A 356 11.01 0.11 -45.96
CA LEU A 356 11.85 -1.01 -45.50
C LEU A 356 12.13 -0.93 -44.00
N GLU A 357 12.41 0.28 -43.49
CA GLU A 357 12.60 0.49 -42.04
C GLU A 357 11.31 0.16 -41.26
N ARG A 358 10.13 0.55 -41.77
CA ARG A 358 8.85 0.19 -41.15
C ARG A 358 8.62 -1.32 -41.18
N TRP A 359 8.95 -1.99 -42.27
CA TRP A 359 8.81 -3.45 -42.40
C TRP A 359 9.74 -4.21 -41.45
N LEU A 360 11.00 -3.77 -41.32
CA LEU A 360 11.92 -4.27 -40.29
C LEU A 360 11.37 -4.05 -38.89
N GLY A 361 10.72 -2.92 -38.62
CA GLY A 361 10.02 -2.67 -37.37
C GLY A 361 8.92 -3.70 -37.09
N LEU A 362 8.09 -4.01 -38.09
CA LEU A 362 7.04 -5.04 -37.99
C LEU A 362 7.62 -6.44 -37.76
N MET A 363 8.69 -6.80 -38.48
CA MET A 363 9.39 -8.08 -38.27
C MET A 363 9.94 -8.21 -36.85
N ARG A 364 10.44 -7.13 -36.26
CA ARG A 364 10.93 -7.12 -34.87
C ARG A 364 9.80 -7.30 -33.86
N MET A 365 8.66 -6.66 -34.09
CA MET A 365 7.50 -6.74 -33.20
C MET A 365 6.78 -8.09 -33.28
N HIS A 366 6.86 -8.77 -34.42
CA HIS A 366 6.18 -10.05 -34.68
C HIS A 366 7.14 -11.25 -34.81
N GLY A 367 8.43 -11.05 -34.54
CA GLY A 367 9.52 -12.01 -34.73
C GLY A 367 9.55 -13.14 -33.70
N GLY A 368 8.42 -13.81 -33.49
CA GLY A 368 8.28 -15.00 -32.66
C GLY A 368 7.15 -15.95 -33.09
N GLU A 369 6.22 -15.54 -33.95
CA GLU A 369 5.22 -16.47 -34.52
C GLU A 369 4.89 -16.10 -35.96
N PRO A 370 5.06 -17.02 -36.93
CA PRO A 370 4.44 -16.87 -38.23
C PRO A 370 2.94 -17.12 -38.04
N ARG A 371 2.15 -16.06 -37.81
CA ARG A 371 0.71 -16.16 -38.07
C ARG A 371 0.51 -16.31 -39.57
N ARG A 372 0.40 -17.56 -40.01
CA ARG A 372 -0.27 -17.92 -41.26
C ARG A 372 -1.68 -17.33 -41.20
N LYS A 373 -2.00 -16.42 -42.12
CA LYS A 373 -3.37 -16.24 -42.58
C LYS A 373 -3.58 -17.15 -43.77
#